data_AF-A0A6N9R8M3-F1
#
_entry.id   AF-A0A6N9R8M3-F1
#
_cell.length_a   1.000
_cell.length_b   1.000
_cell.length_c   1.000
_cell.angle_alpha   90.00
_cell.angle_beta   90.00
_cell.angle_gamma   90.00
#
_symmetry.space_group_name_H-M   'P 1'
#
loop_
_entity.id
_entity.type
_entity.pdbx_description
1 polymer ?
#
loop_
_entity_poly.entity_id
_entity_poly.type
_entity_poly.pdbx_seq_one_letter_code
_entity_poly.pdbx_strand_id
1 'polypeptide(L)'
;MTRAVVFAYHNVGVRCLKVLLAHGVEVSLVITHADSAAETIWFGSVAATAVEYDIPVITPDDPNADGVVARIAGAAPDFAFSFYYRKMLRAPLLATAPRGALNMHGSLLPKYRGRAPVNWAVLHGERETGATLHYMTEKPDNGDVVAQTAVPILPDDTAQEVFDKVTVAAELILDRVLPALLAGTAPRVRQVLEEGAYFGGRTPEDGRIDWQKDAATIHNLVRAVAPPYPGALTAVGG
;
A
#
# COMPACT_ATOMS: atom_id res chain seq x y z
N MET A 1 17.62 19.69 5.78
CA MET A 1 16.67 18.70 6.31
C MET A 1 15.74 18.33 5.18
N THR A 2 15.55 17.04 4.90
CA THR A 2 14.68 16.62 3.79
C THR A 2 13.23 16.67 4.22
N ARG A 3 12.37 17.29 3.42
CA ARG A 3 10.94 17.42 3.71
C ARG A 3 10.10 16.47 2.88
N ALA A 4 9.04 15.92 3.45
CA ALA A 4 8.11 15.07 2.74
C ALA A 4 6.65 15.37 3.07
N VAL A 5 5.78 15.09 2.10
CA VAL A 5 4.35 14.87 2.35
C VAL A 5 4.05 13.38 2.26
N VAL A 6 3.13 12.91 3.10
CA VAL A 6 2.81 11.49 3.21
C VAL A 6 1.33 11.25 2.94
N PHE A 7 1.03 10.44 1.94
CA PHE A 7 -0.28 9.88 1.66
C PHE A 7 -0.32 8.48 2.28
N ALA A 8 -1.06 8.27 3.36
CA ALA A 8 -0.96 7.00 4.07
C ALA A 8 -2.29 6.56 4.68
N TYR A 9 -2.46 5.24 4.77
CA TYR A 9 -3.56 4.61 5.47
C TYR A 9 -3.13 3.23 5.99
N HIS A 10 -3.86 2.70 6.96
CA HIS A 10 -3.66 1.34 7.48
C HIS A 10 -2.29 1.11 8.16
N ASN A 11 -2.05 -0.12 8.64
CA ASN A 11 -0.82 -0.53 9.34
C ASN A 11 0.48 -0.20 8.58
N VAL A 12 0.52 -0.38 7.26
CA VAL A 12 1.69 -0.03 6.45
C VAL A 12 1.94 1.48 6.50
N GLY A 13 0.88 2.29 6.37
CA GLY A 13 0.97 3.73 6.53
C GLY A 13 1.53 4.15 7.88
N VAL A 14 1.07 3.53 8.97
CA VAL A 14 1.54 3.81 10.34
C VAL A 14 3.03 3.49 10.47
N ARG A 15 3.45 2.29 10.08
CA ARG A 15 4.86 1.86 10.25
C ARG A 15 5.80 2.67 9.37
N CYS A 16 5.46 2.86 8.10
CA CYS A 16 6.31 3.61 7.18
C CYS A 16 6.40 5.11 7.56
N LEU A 17 5.33 5.71 8.08
CA LEU A 17 5.39 7.07 8.65
C LEU A 17 6.41 7.14 9.81
N LYS A 18 6.35 6.20 10.75
CA LYS A 18 7.30 6.14 11.87
C LYS A 18 8.75 5.97 11.41
N VAL A 19 9.00 5.17 10.36
CA VAL A 19 10.33 5.03 9.77
C VAL A 19 10.84 6.36 9.20
N LEU A 20 10.02 7.10 8.45
CA LEU A 20 10.42 8.42 7.93
C LEU A 20 10.87 9.35 9.07
N LEU A 21 10.08 9.40 10.14
CA LEU A 21 10.36 10.25 11.30
C LEU A 21 11.63 9.81 12.05
N ALA A 22 11.84 8.50 12.22
CA ALA A 22 13.03 7.95 12.85
C ALA A 22 14.33 8.28 12.10
N HIS A 23 14.26 8.44 10.77
CA HIS A 23 15.38 8.87 9.93
C HIS A 23 15.49 10.40 9.78
N GLY A 24 14.73 11.17 10.58
CA GLY A 24 14.82 12.63 10.60
C GLY A 24 14.23 13.33 9.37
N VAL A 25 13.33 12.66 8.64
CA VAL A 25 12.55 13.31 7.56
C VAL A 25 11.50 14.23 8.18
N GLU A 26 11.47 15.49 7.75
CA GLU A 26 10.45 16.46 8.14
C GLU A 26 9.15 16.14 7.40
N VAL A 27 8.20 15.47 8.05
CA VAL A 27 6.87 15.23 7.45
C VAL A 27 5.98 16.43 7.72
N SER A 28 5.74 17.25 6.69
CA SER A 28 5.04 18.54 6.84
C SER A 28 3.52 18.45 6.72
N LEU A 29 3.02 17.39 6.10
CA LEU A 29 1.58 17.14 5.93
C LEU A 29 1.33 15.65 5.72
N VAL A 30 0.35 15.12 6.44
CA VAL A 30 -0.21 13.79 6.23
C VAL A 30 -1.59 13.90 5.58
N ILE A 31 -1.76 13.18 4.48
CA ILE A 31 -3.02 13.03 3.75
C ILE A 31 -3.50 11.60 3.98
N THR A 32 -4.68 11.44 4.56
CA THR A 32 -5.25 10.13 4.88
C THR A 32 -6.74 10.07 4.52
N HIS A 33 -7.44 9.01 4.90
CA HIS A 33 -8.88 8.88 4.68
C HIS A 33 -9.62 9.03 6.02
N ALA A 34 -10.84 9.52 5.98
CA ALA A 34 -11.77 9.31 7.08
C ALA A 34 -12.15 7.83 7.11
N ASP A 35 -12.19 7.24 8.30
CA ASP A 35 -12.65 5.87 8.48
C ASP A 35 -14.12 5.75 8.04
N SER A 36 -14.45 4.67 7.34
CA SER A 36 -15.81 4.40 6.88
C SER A 36 -16.53 3.51 7.87
N ALA A 37 -17.77 3.84 8.23
CA ALA A 37 -18.63 2.98 9.04
C ALA A 37 -18.97 1.64 8.34
N ALA A 38 -18.78 1.56 7.03
CA ALA A 38 -18.96 0.32 6.25
C ALA A 38 -17.70 -0.57 6.23
N GLU A 39 -16.62 -0.16 6.88
CA GLU A 39 -15.37 -0.93 6.95
C GLU A 39 -15.11 -1.40 8.38
N THR A 40 -14.74 -2.67 8.54
CA THR A 40 -14.23 -3.16 9.82
C THR A 40 -12.86 -2.53 10.06
N ILE A 41 -12.74 -1.68 11.07
CA ILE A 41 -11.48 -1.04 11.44
C ILE A 41 -10.72 -1.96 12.40
N TRP A 42 -9.72 -2.65 11.88
CA TRP A 42 -8.84 -3.57 12.63
C TRP A 42 -7.36 -3.15 12.59
N PHE A 43 -7.09 -1.99 12.01
CA PHE A 43 -5.76 -1.46 11.73
C PHE A 43 -5.49 -0.17 12.50
N GLY A 44 -4.21 0.17 12.66
CA GLY A 44 -3.76 1.40 13.29
C GLY A 44 -4.15 2.64 12.48
N SER A 45 -4.42 3.73 13.21
CA SER A 45 -4.79 5.02 12.62
C SER A 45 -3.56 5.86 12.27
N VAL A 46 -3.40 6.16 10.98
CA VAL A 46 -2.37 7.09 10.49
C VAL A 46 -2.65 8.51 11.00
N ALA A 47 -3.92 8.92 11.07
CA ALA A 47 -4.30 10.22 11.61
C ALA A 47 -3.90 10.36 13.08
N ALA A 48 -4.20 9.35 13.91
CA ALA A 48 -3.79 9.35 15.32
C ALA A 48 -2.26 9.38 15.46
N THR A 49 -1.55 8.58 14.67
CA THR A 49 -0.08 8.58 14.66
C THR A 49 0.46 9.96 14.29
N ALA A 50 -0.07 10.61 13.26
CA ALA A 50 0.38 11.94 12.86
C ALA A 50 0.17 12.99 13.97
N VAL A 51 -0.96 12.91 14.68
CA VAL A 51 -1.25 13.78 15.85
C VAL A 51 -0.25 13.55 16.98
N GLU A 52 0.16 12.31 17.26
CA GLU A 52 1.19 12.00 18.28
C GLU A 52 2.54 12.68 18.00
N TYR A 53 2.83 13.00 16.74
CA TYR A 53 4.06 13.66 16.30
C TYR A 53 3.85 15.13 15.88
N ASP A 54 2.70 15.73 16.22
CA ASP A 54 2.34 17.12 15.88
C ASP A 54 2.37 17.42 14.36
N ILE A 55 2.04 16.42 13.53
CA ILE A 55 2.00 16.54 12.08
C ILE A 55 0.58 16.92 11.63
N PRO A 56 0.39 17.99 10.83
CA PRO A 56 -0.91 18.34 10.28
C PRO A 56 -1.51 17.21 9.44
N VAL A 57 -2.82 16.95 9.63
CA VAL A 57 -3.56 15.91 8.90
C VAL A 57 -4.68 16.53 8.08
N ILE A 58 -4.91 16.03 6.86
CA ILE A 58 -6.12 16.27 6.08
C ILE A 58 -6.72 14.99 5.51
N THR A 59 -8.02 14.98 5.31
CA THR A 59 -8.78 13.85 4.75
C THR A 59 -9.67 14.30 3.57
N PRO A 60 -9.07 14.75 2.45
CA PRO A 60 -9.84 15.27 1.33
C PRO A 60 -10.62 14.19 0.59
N ASP A 61 -11.81 14.56 0.09
CA ASP A 61 -12.59 13.70 -0.81
C ASP A 61 -11.88 13.47 -2.16
N ASP A 62 -11.18 14.47 -2.68
CA ASP A 62 -10.28 14.32 -3.83
C ASP A 62 -8.89 14.89 -3.48
N PRO A 63 -7.83 14.06 -3.43
CA PRO A 63 -6.47 14.55 -3.22
C PRO A 63 -5.97 15.43 -4.36
N ASN A 64 -6.58 15.33 -5.55
CA ASN A 64 -6.17 16.06 -6.75
C ASN A 64 -6.89 17.40 -6.92
N ALA A 65 -7.79 17.78 -6.01
CA ALA A 65 -8.46 19.07 -6.05
C ALA A 65 -7.42 20.20 -5.95
N ASP A 66 -7.60 21.27 -6.73
CA ASP A 66 -6.61 22.37 -6.85
C ASP A 66 -6.19 22.95 -5.50
N GLY A 67 -7.14 23.13 -4.57
CA GLY A 67 -6.84 23.62 -3.22
C GLY A 67 -5.97 22.66 -2.40
N VAL A 68 -6.12 21.35 -2.59
CA VAL A 68 -5.30 20.31 -1.94
C VAL A 68 -3.91 20.30 -2.55
N VAL A 69 -3.80 20.33 -3.88
CA VAL A 69 -2.52 20.40 -4.60
C VAL A 69 -1.76 21.67 -4.24
N ALA A 70 -2.42 22.82 -4.18
CA ALA A 70 -1.83 24.09 -3.75
C ALA A 70 -1.32 24.03 -2.30
N ARG A 71 -2.06 23.38 -1.39
CA ARG A 71 -1.62 23.18 -0.01
C ARG A 71 -0.40 22.26 0.07
N ILE A 72 -0.36 21.19 -0.70
CA ILE A 72 0.80 20.29 -0.78
C ILE A 72 2.02 21.04 -1.35
N ALA A 73 1.84 21.80 -2.42
CA ALA A 73 2.90 22.61 -3.02
C ALA A 73 3.43 23.66 -2.03
N GLY A 74 2.54 24.30 -1.26
CA GLY A 74 2.90 25.25 -0.21
C GLY A 74 3.68 24.62 0.95
N ALA A 75 3.53 23.32 1.17
CA ALA A 75 4.33 22.57 2.12
C ALA A 75 5.76 22.29 1.60
N ALA A 76 6.05 22.62 0.34
CA ALA A 76 7.35 22.49 -0.33
C ALA A 76 8.08 21.16 -0.02
N PRO A 77 7.46 20.00 -0.31
CA PRO A 77 8.10 18.71 -0.09
C PRO A 77 9.23 18.47 -1.07
N ASP A 78 10.29 17.81 -0.61
CA ASP A 78 11.29 17.22 -1.49
C ASP A 78 10.77 15.91 -2.10
N PHE A 79 10.09 15.09 -1.27
CA PHE A 79 9.49 13.80 -1.64
C PHE A 79 7.99 13.74 -1.31
N ALA A 80 7.25 12.97 -2.10
CA ALA A 80 5.93 12.49 -1.72
C ALA A 80 5.99 10.97 -1.50
N PHE A 81 5.46 10.50 -0.38
CA PHE A 81 5.38 9.06 -0.11
C PHE A 81 3.93 8.61 -0.04
N SER A 82 3.59 7.55 -0.77
CA SER A 82 2.31 6.87 -0.73
C SER A 82 2.48 5.51 -0.05
N PHE A 83 1.82 5.32 1.09
CA PHE A 83 1.83 4.08 1.85
C PHE A 83 0.40 3.58 1.98
N TYR A 84 -0.03 2.70 1.06
CA TYR A 84 -1.37 2.12 1.04
C TYR A 84 -2.51 3.16 0.91
N TYR A 85 -2.20 4.34 0.35
CA TYR A 85 -3.23 5.32 0.04
C TYR A 85 -4.14 4.83 -1.09
N ARG A 86 -5.45 5.06 -0.95
CA ARG A 86 -6.48 4.38 -1.77
C ARG A 86 -6.91 5.15 -3.02
N LYS A 87 -6.61 6.44 -3.12
CA LYS A 87 -7.03 7.30 -4.23
C LYS A 87 -5.85 7.57 -5.16
N MET A 88 -6.13 7.66 -6.46
CA MET A 88 -5.10 7.93 -7.46
C MET A 88 -4.53 9.35 -7.27
N LEU A 89 -3.20 9.46 -7.33
CA LEU A 89 -2.46 10.72 -7.31
C LEU A 89 -2.03 11.08 -8.74
N ARG A 90 -2.51 12.22 -9.25
CA ARG A 90 -2.30 12.65 -10.64
C ARG A 90 -1.02 13.47 -10.81
N ALA A 91 -0.59 13.62 -12.07
CA ALA A 91 0.67 14.27 -12.43
C ALA A 91 0.92 15.64 -11.76
N PRO A 92 -0.06 16.57 -11.67
CA PRO A 92 0.16 17.86 -11.01
C PRO A 92 0.56 17.73 -9.54
N LEU A 93 -0.04 16.77 -8.83
CA LEU A 93 0.27 16.47 -7.45
C LEU A 93 1.65 15.80 -7.35
N LEU A 94 1.93 14.80 -8.19
CA LEU A 94 3.24 14.13 -8.19
C LEU A 94 4.39 15.10 -8.47
N ALA A 95 4.16 16.11 -9.32
CA ALA A 95 5.13 17.13 -9.67
C ALA A 95 5.47 18.11 -8.52
N THR A 96 4.69 18.13 -7.43
CA THR A 96 4.99 18.97 -6.26
C THR A 96 6.23 18.51 -5.48
N ALA A 97 6.67 17.25 -5.69
CA ALA A 97 7.83 16.66 -5.04
C ALA A 97 8.97 16.47 -6.05
N PRO A 98 9.93 17.40 -6.15
CA PRO A 98 10.93 17.42 -7.23
C PRO A 98 11.93 16.25 -7.18
N ARG A 99 12.13 15.61 -6.02
CA ARG A 99 12.97 14.40 -5.90
C ARG A 99 12.19 13.11 -6.16
N GLY A 100 10.87 13.23 -6.38
CA GLY A 100 10.00 12.15 -6.82
C GLY A 100 8.92 11.79 -5.80
N ALA A 101 7.90 11.13 -6.31
CA ALA A 101 6.88 10.48 -5.52
C ALA A 101 7.12 8.95 -5.51
N LEU A 102 7.02 8.31 -4.36
CA LEU A 102 7.23 6.88 -4.19
C LEU A 102 6.01 6.21 -3.58
N ASN A 103 5.73 4.98 -3.96
CA ASN A 103 4.64 4.17 -3.42
C ASN A 103 5.19 2.86 -2.84
N MET A 104 4.65 2.47 -1.67
CA MET A 104 4.86 1.16 -1.06
C MET A 104 3.68 0.26 -1.44
N HIS A 105 3.97 -0.76 -2.23
CA HIS A 105 2.99 -1.70 -2.76
C HIS A 105 3.16 -3.10 -2.16
N GLY A 106 2.06 -3.78 -1.87
CA GLY A 106 2.01 -5.08 -1.18
C GLY A 106 2.17 -6.30 -2.09
N SER A 107 3.05 -6.23 -3.07
CA SER A 107 3.46 -7.38 -3.89
C SER A 107 4.91 -7.30 -4.32
N LEU A 108 5.41 -8.36 -4.96
CA LEU A 108 6.63 -8.35 -5.74
C LEU A 108 6.34 -7.86 -7.17
N LEU A 109 6.28 -6.54 -7.36
CA LEU A 109 6.11 -5.94 -8.69
C LEU A 109 7.15 -6.48 -9.69
N PRO A 110 6.77 -6.70 -10.96
CA PRO A 110 5.52 -6.28 -11.61
C PRO A 110 4.31 -7.20 -11.36
N LYS A 111 4.44 -8.28 -10.58
CA LYS A 111 3.32 -9.17 -10.27
C LYS A 111 2.31 -8.49 -9.35
N TYR A 112 1.03 -8.82 -9.52
CA TYR A 112 -0.06 -8.32 -8.67
C TYR A 112 -0.14 -6.79 -8.57
N ARG A 113 -0.06 -6.09 -9.71
CA ARG A 113 -0.35 -4.63 -9.78
C ARG A 113 -1.83 -4.38 -9.48
N GLY A 114 -2.16 -3.17 -9.06
CA GLY A 114 -3.53 -2.75 -8.80
C GLY A 114 -3.93 -2.90 -7.34
N ARG A 115 -5.10 -3.48 -7.07
CA ARG A 115 -5.73 -3.44 -5.74
C ARG A 115 -5.82 -4.82 -5.12
N ALA A 116 -5.84 -4.86 -3.78
CA ALA A 116 -5.91 -6.08 -2.97
C ALA A 116 -4.83 -7.15 -3.32
N PRO A 117 -3.55 -6.76 -3.54
CA PRO A 117 -2.52 -7.68 -4.03
C PRO A 117 -2.29 -8.89 -3.12
N VAL A 118 -2.33 -8.70 -1.79
CA VAL A 118 -2.16 -9.78 -0.81
C VAL A 118 -3.29 -10.80 -0.92
N ASN A 119 -4.54 -10.34 -0.97
CA ASN A 119 -5.69 -11.23 -1.13
C ASN A 119 -5.62 -12.01 -2.44
N TRP A 120 -5.21 -11.36 -3.54
CA TRP A 120 -5.03 -12.03 -4.83
C TRP A 120 -3.91 -13.08 -4.81
N ALA A 121 -2.76 -12.79 -4.21
CA ALA A 121 -1.67 -13.75 -4.08
C ALA A 121 -2.09 -14.99 -3.27
N VAL A 122 -2.79 -14.80 -2.14
CA VAL A 122 -3.31 -15.93 -1.35
C VAL A 122 -4.36 -16.72 -2.13
N LEU A 123 -5.29 -16.03 -2.81
CA LEU A 123 -6.34 -16.67 -3.60
C LEU A 123 -5.78 -17.55 -4.72
N HIS A 124 -4.72 -17.10 -5.39
CA HIS A 124 -4.06 -17.86 -6.45
C HIS A 124 -3.12 -18.94 -5.94
N GLY A 125 -3.01 -19.13 -4.62
CA GLY A 125 -2.14 -20.15 -4.03
C GLY A 125 -0.66 -19.88 -4.24
N GLU A 126 -0.26 -18.60 -4.35
CA GLU A 126 1.14 -18.23 -4.43
C GLU A 126 1.91 -18.70 -3.20
N ARG A 127 3.19 -19.05 -3.39
CA ARG A 127 4.08 -19.49 -2.29
C ARG A 127 4.82 -18.34 -1.65
N GLU A 128 4.85 -17.19 -2.31
CA GLU A 128 5.49 -15.98 -1.82
C GLU A 128 4.76 -14.75 -2.37
N THR A 129 4.87 -13.66 -1.62
CA THR A 129 4.56 -12.30 -2.07
C THR A 129 5.63 -11.38 -1.49
N GLY A 130 5.37 -10.09 -1.34
CA GLY A 130 6.33 -9.18 -0.73
C GLY A 130 5.83 -7.77 -0.66
N ALA A 131 6.76 -6.88 -0.33
CA ALA A 131 6.58 -5.44 -0.45
C ALA A 131 7.53 -4.90 -1.52
N THR A 132 7.09 -3.86 -2.23
CA THR A 132 7.88 -3.13 -3.21
C THR A 132 7.78 -1.63 -2.96
N LEU A 133 8.93 -0.96 -2.79
CA LEU A 133 9.01 0.49 -2.89
C LEU A 133 9.39 0.85 -4.33
N HIS A 134 8.56 1.65 -4.99
CA HIS A 134 8.80 2.07 -6.38
C HIS A 134 8.43 3.53 -6.59
N TYR A 135 8.97 4.15 -7.64
CA TYR A 135 8.56 5.48 -8.06
C TYR A 135 7.14 5.47 -8.63
N MET A 136 6.37 6.50 -8.33
CA MET A 136 5.05 6.72 -8.90
C MET A 136 5.18 7.37 -10.28
N THR A 137 4.31 6.95 -11.18
CA THR A 137 4.10 7.59 -12.48
C THR A 137 2.62 7.86 -12.66
N GLU A 138 2.20 8.50 -13.76
CA GLU A 138 0.78 8.63 -14.08
C GLU A 138 0.04 7.29 -14.17
N LYS A 139 0.76 6.23 -14.55
CA LYS A 139 0.22 4.87 -14.53
C LYS A 139 0.50 4.22 -13.16
N PRO A 140 -0.51 3.63 -12.51
CA PRO A 140 -0.32 2.98 -11.22
C PRO A 140 0.63 1.80 -11.32
N ASP A 141 1.47 1.62 -10.29
CA ASP A 141 2.33 0.47 -10.06
C ASP A 141 3.33 0.12 -11.19
N ASN A 142 3.66 1.07 -12.06
CA ASN A 142 4.52 0.86 -13.23
C ASN A 142 5.91 1.47 -13.14
N GLY A 143 6.14 2.38 -12.17
CA GLY A 143 7.40 3.09 -12.09
C GLY A 143 8.54 2.23 -11.58
N ASP A 144 9.75 2.76 -11.71
CA ASP A 144 10.98 2.03 -11.41
C ASP A 144 11.04 1.62 -9.93
N VAL A 145 11.48 0.39 -9.69
CA VAL A 145 11.63 -0.20 -8.37
C VAL A 145 12.89 0.34 -7.70
N VAL A 146 12.74 0.74 -6.44
CA VAL A 146 13.86 1.07 -5.55
C VAL A 146 14.30 -0.17 -4.80
N ALA A 147 13.35 -0.89 -4.21
CA ALA A 147 13.67 -2.12 -3.48
C ALA A 147 12.45 -3.01 -3.28
N GLN A 148 12.73 -4.29 -3.07
CA GLN A 148 11.75 -5.32 -2.75
C GLN A 148 12.25 -6.18 -1.60
N THR A 149 11.30 -6.80 -0.90
CA THR A 149 11.54 -7.85 0.09
C THR A 149 10.40 -8.86 -0.05
N ALA A 150 10.76 -10.11 -0.32
CA ALA A 150 9.82 -11.23 -0.38
C ALA A 150 9.46 -11.73 1.01
N VAL A 151 8.24 -12.26 1.14
CA VAL A 151 7.75 -12.95 2.33
C VAL A 151 7.06 -14.26 1.92
N PRO A 152 7.21 -15.34 2.70
CA PRO A 152 6.57 -16.60 2.39
C PRO A 152 5.06 -16.53 2.64
N ILE A 153 4.32 -17.27 1.83
CA ILE A 153 2.92 -17.62 2.06
C ILE A 153 2.89 -19.11 2.41
N LEU A 154 2.60 -19.41 3.67
CA LEU A 154 2.50 -20.78 4.18
C LEU A 154 1.17 -21.42 3.76
N PRO A 155 1.07 -22.76 3.80
CA PRO A 155 -0.12 -23.49 3.35
C PRO A 155 -1.42 -23.12 4.05
N ASP A 156 -1.36 -22.58 5.28
CA ASP A 156 -2.55 -22.24 6.07
C ASP A 156 -2.65 -20.74 6.37
N ASP A 157 -1.70 -19.92 5.90
CA ASP A 157 -1.73 -18.48 6.15
C ASP A 157 -3.00 -17.85 5.58
N THR A 158 -3.74 -17.13 6.39
CA THR A 158 -4.80 -16.22 5.95
C THR A 158 -4.23 -14.97 5.28
N ALA A 159 -5.05 -14.25 4.53
CA ALA A 159 -4.64 -12.96 3.96
C ALA A 159 -4.19 -11.96 5.02
N GLN A 160 -4.74 -12.01 6.24
CA GLN A 160 -4.30 -11.17 7.35
C GLN A 160 -2.86 -11.50 7.75
N GLU A 161 -2.54 -12.77 7.97
CA GLU A 161 -1.20 -13.20 8.39
C GLU A 161 -0.16 -12.89 7.32
N VAL A 162 -0.49 -13.07 6.03
CA VAL A 162 0.37 -12.63 4.93
C VAL A 162 0.52 -11.11 4.93
N PHE A 163 -0.56 -10.36 5.15
CA PHE A 163 -0.52 -8.90 5.22
C PHE A 163 0.37 -8.38 6.36
N ASP A 164 0.36 -9.05 7.52
CA ASP A 164 1.23 -8.71 8.64
C ASP A 164 2.71 -8.93 8.29
N LYS A 165 3.04 -10.03 7.59
CA LYS A 165 4.40 -10.27 7.06
C LYS A 165 4.80 -9.20 6.04
N VAL A 166 3.92 -8.86 5.10
CA VAL A 166 4.15 -7.78 4.12
C VAL A 166 4.34 -6.43 4.80
N THR A 167 3.61 -6.17 5.88
CA THR A 167 3.73 -4.93 6.66
C THR A 167 5.10 -4.79 7.32
N VAL A 168 5.64 -5.88 7.87
CA VAL A 168 7.03 -5.91 8.36
C VAL A 168 8.02 -5.73 7.21
N ALA A 169 7.82 -6.40 6.09
CA ALA A 169 8.70 -6.26 4.92
C ALA A 169 8.73 -4.82 4.38
N ALA A 170 7.60 -4.13 4.34
CA ALA A 170 7.50 -2.73 3.93
C ALA A 170 8.31 -1.78 4.83
N GLU A 171 8.21 -1.96 6.14
CA GLU A 171 9.00 -1.21 7.12
C GLU A 171 10.52 -1.44 6.90
N LEU A 172 10.94 -2.71 6.80
CA LEU A 172 12.33 -3.08 6.61
C LEU A 172 12.91 -2.57 5.28
N ILE A 173 12.11 -2.60 4.20
CA ILE A 173 12.53 -2.03 2.91
C ILE A 173 12.81 -0.54 3.08
N LEU A 174 11.86 0.19 3.64
CA LEU A 174 11.96 1.64 3.75
C LEU A 174 13.14 2.03 4.64
N ASP A 175 13.28 1.42 5.82
CA ASP A 175 14.40 1.65 6.74
C ASP A 175 15.75 1.44 6.05
N ARG A 176 15.89 0.34 5.30
CA ARG A 176 17.11 0.01 4.56
C ARG A 176 17.46 1.02 3.47
N VAL A 177 16.48 1.51 2.70
CA VAL A 177 16.76 2.30 1.47
C VAL A 177 16.61 3.80 1.66
N LEU A 178 15.98 4.24 2.75
CA LEU A 178 15.75 5.66 3.00
C LEU A 178 17.07 6.46 3.06
N PRO A 179 18.16 6.01 3.71
CA PRO A 179 19.42 6.75 3.68
C PRO A 179 19.94 7.00 2.25
N ALA A 180 19.84 6.00 1.35
CA ALA A 180 20.25 6.13 -0.04
C ALA A 180 19.30 7.05 -0.84
N LEU A 181 18.00 7.02 -0.56
CA LEU A 181 17.03 7.96 -1.15
C LEU A 181 17.35 9.40 -0.76
N LEU A 182 17.64 9.62 0.54
CA LEU A 182 18.01 10.93 1.08
C LEU A 182 19.35 11.44 0.53
N ALA A 183 20.31 10.53 0.27
CA ALA A 183 21.58 10.87 -0.38
C ALA A 183 21.50 11.01 -1.91
N GLY A 184 20.38 10.62 -2.53
CA GLY A 184 20.23 10.64 -3.99
C GLY A 184 20.99 9.51 -4.71
N THR A 185 21.34 8.44 -3.99
CA THR A 185 22.11 7.29 -4.48
C THR A 185 21.29 6.00 -4.53
N ALA A 186 19.99 6.07 -4.23
CA ALA A 186 19.11 4.91 -4.27
C ALA A 186 19.06 4.29 -5.68
N PRO A 187 19.02 2.94 -5.77
CA PRO A 187 18.88 2.26 -7.04
C PRO A 187 17.51 2.58 -7.68
N ARG A 188 17.48 2.48 -9.02
CA ARG A 188 16.28 2.71 -9.81
C ARG A 188 16.23 1.68 -10.94
N VAL A 189 15.47 0.60 -10.70
CA VAL A 189 15.41 -0.56 -11.59
C VAL A 189 14.10 -0.54 -12.36
N ARG A 190 14.18 -0.48 -13.69
CA ARG A 190 12.99 -0.50 -14.55
C ARG A 190 12.28 -1.85 -14.47
N GLN A 191 10.96 -1.81 -14.32
CA GLN A 191 10.12 -3.02 -14.36
C GLN A 191 9.99 -3.57 -15.78
N VAL A 192 9.93 -4.91 -15.91
CA VAL A 192 9.56 -5.63 -17.13
C VAL A 192 8.06 -5.96 -17.04
N LEU A 193 7.21 -5.04 -17.51
CA LEU A 193 5.78 -5.04 -17.20
C LEU A 193 5.03 -6.26 -17.75
N GLU A 194 5.57 -6.93 -18.75
CA GLU A 194 5.04 -8.14 -19.39
C GLU A 194 5.08 -9.37 -18.46
N GLU A 195 5.93 -9.35 -17.42
CA GLU A 195 6.07 -10.45 -16.44
C GLU A 195 4.99 -10.40 -15.33
N GLY A 196 4.08 -9.43 -15.38
CA GLY A 196 3.09 -9.21 -14.33
C GLY A 196 1.71 -8.83 -14.84
N ALA A 197 0.69 -9.07 -14.00
CA ALA A 197 -0.71 -8.80 -14.31
C ALA A 197 -1.30 -7.73 -13.37
N TYR A 198 -2.40 -7.11 -13.82
CA TYR A 198 -3.18 -6.13 -13.05
C TYR A 198 -4.42 -6.79 -12.48
N PHE A 199 -4.73 -6.49 -11.22
CA PHE A 199 -5.91 -7.00 -10.54
C PHE A 199 -6.73 -5.88 -9.92
N GLY A 200 -8.06 -6.01 -10.05
CA GLY A 200 -9.03 -5.08 -9.51
C GLY A 200 -9.23 -5.23 -8.00
N GLY A 201 -9.96 -4.29 -7.41
CA GLY A 201 -10.45 -4.43 -6.04
C GLY A 201 -11.44 -5.59 -5.94
N ARG A 202 -11.55 -6.18 -4.75
CA ARG A 202 -12.54 -7.22 -4.46
C ARG A 202 -13.68 -6.67 -3.62
N THR A 203 -14.83 -7.32 -3.72
CA THR A 203 -16.07 -7.06 -2.98
C THR A 203 -16.43 -8.28 -2.12
N PRO A 204 -17.32 -8.15 -1.14
CA PRO A 204 -17.80 -9.29 -0.36
C PRO A 204 -18.40 -10.42 -1.23
N GLU A 205 -19.08 -10.08 -2.33
CA GLU A 205 -19.67 -11.07 -3.26
C GLU A 205 -18.60 -11.93 -3.95
N ASP A 206 -17.38 -11.40 -4.15
CA ASP A 206 -16.26 -12.19 -4.67
C ASP A 206 -15.77 -13.28 -3.68
N GLY A 207 -16.33 -13.32 -2.47
CA GLY A 207 -16.14 -14.37 -1.47
C GLY A 207 -17.07 -15.58 -1.64
N ARG A 208 -17.99 -15.57 -2.61
CA ARG A 208 -18.94 -16.67 -2.82
C ARG A 208 -18.23 -17.95 -3.27
N ILE A 209 -18.45 -19.04 -2.52
CA ILE A 209 -17.87 -20.34 -2.81
C ILE A 209 -18.55 -20.94 -4.02
N ASP A 210 -17.74 -21.25 -5.04
CA ASP A 210 -18.11 -22.08 -6.16
C ASP A 210 -17.71 -23.53 -5.89
N TRP A 211 -18.70 -24.36 -5.50
CA TRP A 211 -18.51 -25.77 -5.18
C TRP A 211 -18.17 -26.66 -6.37
N GLN A 212 -18.13 -26.13 -7.61
CA GLN A 212 -17.63 -26.85 -8.78
C GLN A 212 -16.09 -26.84 -8.86
N LYS A 213 -15.42 -25.98 -8.08
CA LYS A 213 -13.95 -25.89 -8.02
C LYS A 213 -13.35 -26.98 -7.14
N ASP A 214 -12.07 -27.26 -7.33
CA ASP A 214 -11.34 -28.20 -6.49
C ASP A 214 -11.15 -27.66 -5.06
N ALA A 215 -10.88 -28.57 -4.12
CA ALA A 215 -10.74 -28.25 -2.70
C ALA A 215 -9.62 -27.25 -2.40
N ALA A 216 -8.51 -27.27 -3.16
CA ALA A 216 -7.40 -26.35 -2.94
C ALA A 216 -7.79 -24.92 -3.36
N THR A 217 -8.51 -24.77 -4.47
CA THR A 217 -9.03 -23.47 -4.90
C THR A 217 -10.05 -22.90 -3.92
N ILE A 218 -10.95 -23.74 -3.39
CA ILE A 218 -11.92 -23.31 -2.36
C ILE A 218 -11.20 -22.93 -1.07
N HIS A 219 -10.22 -23.72 -0.64
CA HIS A 219 -9.40 -23.43 0.53
C HIS A 219 -8.67 -22.09 0.41
N ASN A 220 -8.05 -21.82 -0.74
CA ASN A 220 -7.37 -20.55 -0.99
C ASN A 220 -8.34 -19.36 -0.97
N LEU A 221 -9.57 -19.52 -1.47
CA LEU A 221 -10.62 -18.50 -1.33
C LEU A 221 -10.92 -18.24 0.15
N VAL A 222 -11.20 -19.28 0.94
CA VAL A 222 -11.50 -19.16 2.37
C VAL A 222 -10.40 -18.40 3.10
N ARG A 223 -9.13 -18.74 2.86
CA ARG A 223 -7.98 -18.07 3.45
C ARG A 223 -7.80 -16.63 2.97
N ALA A 224 -8.04 -16.36 1.69
CA ALA A 224 -7.86 -15.05 1.07
C ALA A 224 -8.85 -14.00 1.57
N VAL A 225 -10.01 -14.43 2.07
CA VAL A 225 -11.06 -13.55 2.63
C VAL A 225 -11.42 -13.87 4.07
N ALA A 226 -10.60 -14.65 4.78
CA ALA A 226 -10.79 -14.93 6.21
C ALA A 226 -10.84 -13.64 7.04
N PRO A 227 -11.49 -13.63 8.22
CA PRO A 227 -11.48 -12.48 9.13
C PRO A 227 -10.06 -11.91 9.29
N PRO A 228 -9.90 -10.58 9.28
CA PRO A 228 -10.93 -9.55 9.41
C PRO A 228 -11.58 -9.11 8.07
N TYR A 229 -11.29 -9.79 6.97
CA TYR A 229 -12.00 -9.60 5.69
C TYR A 229 -13.43 -10.20 5.76
N PRO A 230 -14.30 -9.95 4.76
CA PRO A 230 -15.73 -10.30 4.82
C PRO A 230 -16.08 -11.79 5.02
N GLY A 231 -15.13 -12.71 4.90
CA GLY A 231 -15.36 -14.15 4.95
C GLY A 231 -15.79 -14.72 3.58
N ALA A 232 -15.54 -16.01 3.39
CA ALA A 232 -16.12 -16.74 2.27
C ALA A 232 -17.57 -17.10 2.61
N LEU A 233 -18.46 -17.08 1.61
CA LEU A 233 -19.89 -17.26 1.82
C LEU A 233 -20.48 -18.34 0.91
N THR A 234 -21.52 -19.00 1.41
CA THR A 234 -22.32 -19.96 0.64
C THR A 234 -23.77 -19.93 1.13
N ALA A 235 -24.70 -20.42 0.31
CA ALA A 235 -26.12 -20.47 0.65
C ALA A 235 -26.56 -21.91 0.94
N VAL A 236 -27.43 -22.07 1.94
CA VAL A 236 -28.04 -23.35 2.29
C VAL A 236 -29.55 -23.16 2.26
N GLY A 237 -30.25 -23.89 1.37
CA GLY A 237 -31.71 -23.88 1.31
C GLY A 237 -32.36 -22.80 0.44
N GLY A 238 -31.58 -21.99 -0.28
CA GLY A 238 -32.07 -20.88 -1.12
C GLY A 238 -31.97 -19.56 -0.39
#